data_AF-A0A941LCC5-F1
#
_entry.id   AF-A0A941LCC5-F1
#
_cell.length_a   1.000
_cell.length_b   1.000
_cell.length_c   1.000
_cell.angle_alpha   90.00
_cell.angle_beta   90.00
_cell.angle_gamma   90.00
#
_symmetry.space_group_name_H-M   'P 1'
#
loop_
_entity.id
_entity.type
_entity.pdbx_description
1 polymer ?
#
loop_
_entity_poly.entity_id
_entity_poly.type
_entity_poly.pdbx_seq_one_letter_code
_entity_poly.pdbx_strand_id
1 'polypeptide(L)'
;MPVESSLQDILRRPGTLTFPANLADEPHVSAAAASMLRQQTGHLMVYGSHGRRILATDPDGYPLHECEWGMVEGRLSLLRARVHLDWGAWVGLIPSGLVNRMTLDLSRKPGWQRLRADDLRNMAAQAMRVPLEEVRCFYSDQDMTIDAKGTATIRHRKDAIYHLPDGTFDSKVFMACMGAMHWDAIDFLPVVELFLSLLPGTGSALFELIRGLYDDQNRHAAAPRPLRYRGIPTYPSEAAYRLFSNFFCPQLPGGADPFPVFMDAPRSHLVTWMPVPDPPRRHIDIDQHLCVTVQGHRVLKATCSDDEAGLSYQPFDRQGMAPCQRGLVVEGDRLLLIDRASRKAFPWPSRWGDVTGPSMPPSVQPQSDWTSVFSGTVPRVSPEEAFGAVLFYPDDQQEIGELATQPFVADYLQDLLEQDRVLAARVAGAGRVLITGFDSAIVTCIGHDRPRAYTVVYEHPAFAQRQAQMLWNLLARAQRLDWLTHMTMRPQSEEAGEEGAGYQLAYEWTPFAQYGDLSAIARRMQGLAGRLTTGAVAFIVGPASVGDGCRSAGLQLQAMMPVASLSTFRMHQSVLPRAQLKPGIMLYQVART
;
A
#
# COMPACT_ATOMS: atom_id res chain seq x y z
N MET A 1 32.87 -12.36 21.84
CA MET A 1 32.50 -12.89 20.52
C MET A 1 31.10 -13.46 20.64
N PRO A 2 30.12 -13.06 19.82
CA PRO A 2 28.84 -13.75 19.80
C PRO A 2 29.07 -15.17 19.28
N VAL A 3 28.41 -16.14 19.89
CA VAL A 3 28.41 -17.53 19.46
C VAL A 3 27.80 -17.57 18.05
N GLU A 4 28.49 -18.12 17.06
CA GLU A 4 27.86 -18.45 15.78
C GLU A 4 26.68 -19.38 16.09
N SER A 5 25.46 -18.89 15.88
CA SER A 5 24.26 -19.71 16.03
C SER A 5 24.33 -20.84 15.00
N SER A 6 24.17 -22.08 15.46
CA SER A 6 24.11 -23.20 14.54
C SER A 6 22.84 -23.06 13.67
N LEU A 7 22.86 -23.59 12.44
CA LEU A 7 21.67 -23.62 11.59
C LEU A 7 20.46 -24.23 12.34
N GLN A 8 20.72 -25.26 13.13
CA GLN A 8 19.72 -25.92 13.97
C GLN A 8 19.09 -24.96 15.00
N ASP A 9 19.90 -24.09 15.64
CA ASP A 9 19.39 -23.10 16.60
C ASP A 9 18.53 -22.05 15.91
N ILE A 10 18.91 -21.62 14.70
CA ILE A 10 18.12 -20.66 13.90
C ILE A 10 16.77 -21.26 13.53
N LEU A 11 16.76 -22.47 12.95
CA LEU A 11 15.54 -23.13 12.47
C LEU A 11 14.58 -23.48 13.61
N ARG A 12 15.10 -23.79 14.81
CA ARG A 12 14.29 -24.11 16.00
C ARG A 12 13.84 -22.90 16.80
N ARG A 13 14.33 -21.70 16.48
CA ARG A 13 13.87 -20.46 17.12
C ARG A 13 12.37 -20.28 16.83
N PRO A 14 11.54 -19.99 17.84
CA PRO A 14 10.11 -19.76 17.64
C PRO A 14 9.85 -18.68 16.59
N GLY A 15 8.90 -18.95 15.68
CA GLY A 15 8.52 -18.02 14.63
C GLY A 15 9.42 -18.04 13.39
N THR A 16 10.59 -18.70 13.40
CA THR A 16 11.45 -18.83 12.21
C THR A 16 10.79 -19.69 11.13
N LEU A 17 10.43 -20.93 11.48
CA LEU A 17 9.64 -21.82 10.64
C LEU A 17 8.24 -21.95 11.22
N THR A 18 7.21 -21.81 10.38
CA THR A 18 5.81 -22.04 10.79
C THR A 18 5.06 -22.93 9.83
N PHE A 19 5.54 -23.09 8.60
CA PHE A 19 4.87 -23.96 7.66
C PHE A 19 5.07 -25.42 8.07
N PRO A 20 3.99 -26.22 8.19
CA PRO A 20 4.09 -27.61 8.61
C PRO A 20 5.05 -28.44 7.75
N ALA A 21 5.08 -28.19 6.43
CA ALA A 21 6.01 -28.87 5.53
C ALA A 21 7.48 -28.57 5.86
N ASN A 22 7.80 -27.32 6.17
CA ASN A 22 9.16 -26.91 6.51
C ASN A 22 9.60 -27.43 7.89
N LEU A 23 8.68 -27.45 8.86
CA LEU A 23 8.92 -28.04 10.18
C LEU A 23 9.21 -29.54 10.08
N ALA A 24 8.51 -30.26 9.19
CA ALA A 24 8.76 -31.67 8.93
C ALA A 24 10.11 -31.93 8.23
N ASP A 25 10.57 -31.00 7.38
CA ASP A 25 11.84 -31.10 6.64
C ASP A 25 13.07 -30.64 7.46
N GLU A 26 12.87 -29.91 8.57
CA GLU A 26 13.94 -29.36 9.43
C GLU A 26 15.05 -30.36 9.77
N PRO A 27 14.77 -31.60 10.24
CA PRO A 27 15.82 -32.53 10.62
C PRO A 27 16.74 -32.91 9.45
N HIS A 28 16.19 -32.97 8.23
CA HIS A 28 16.96 -33.28 7.03
C HIS A 28 17.81 -32.07 6.61
N VAL A 29 17.20 -30.88 6.60
CA VAL A 29 17.85 -29.62 6.24
C VAL A 29 19.01 -29.30 7.18
N SER A 30 18.82 -29.46 8.49
CA SER A 30 19.84 -29.22 9.51
C SER A 30 21.06 -30.14 9.38
N ALA A 31 20.88 -31.36 8.84
CA ALA A 31 21.95 -32.33 8.67
C ALA A 31 22.73 -32.17 7.34
N ALA A 32 22.14 -31.49 6.35
CA ALA A 32 22.69 -31.41 5.00
C ALA A 32 23.37 -30.05 4.74
N ALA A 33 24.71 -30.03 4.72
CA ALA A 33 25.46 -28.79 4.45
C ALA A 33 25.12 -28.14 3.09
N ALA A 34 24.70 -28.92 2.10
CA ALA A 34 24.26 -28.42 0.78
C ALA A 34 22.93 -27.66 0.82
N SER A 35 22.17 -27.78 1.91
CA SER A 35 20.88 -27.12 2.11
C SER A 35 21.03 -25.67 2.59
N MET A 36 22.25 -25.14 2.67
CA MET A 36 22.53 -23.82 3.21
C MET A 36 23.53 -23.07 2.32
N LEU A 37 23.27 -21.78 2.11
CA LEU A 37 24.19 -20.85 1.46
C LEU A 37 24.32 -19.59 2.34
N ARG A 38 25.53 -19.33 2.85
CA ARG A 38 25.86 -18.07 3.51
C ARG A 38 26.44 -17.10 2.49
N GLN A 39 25.84 -15.92 2.37
CA GLN A 39 26.33 -14.85 1.51
C GLN A 39 27.54 -14.14 2.15
N GLN A 40 28.31 -13.41 1.35
CA GLN A 40 29.45 -12.62 1.85
C GLN A 40 29.03 -11.60 2.91
N THR A 41 27.77 -11.15 2.87
CA THR A 41 27.16 -10.22 3.82
C THR A 41 26.66 -10.89 5.10
N GLY A 42 26.98 -12.18 5.31
CA GLY A 42 26.56 -12.96 6.47
C GLY A 42 25.14 -13.53 6.39
N HIS A 43 24.29 -13.00 5.50
CA HIS A 43 22.91 -13.45 5.31
C HIS A 43 22.84 -14.93 4.94
N LEU A 44 21.80 -15.61 5.40
CA LEU A 44 21.64 -17.06 5.26
C LEU A 44 20.47 -17.40 4.36
N MET A 45 20.71 -18.26 3.37
CA MET A 45 19.66 -18.87 2.54
C MET A 45 19.59 -20.36 2.83
N VAL A 46 18.40 -20.87 3.10
CA VAL A 46 18.16 -22.28 3.41
C VAL A 46 17.24 -22.89 2.36
N TYR A 47 17.62 -24.06 1.87
CA TYR A 47 16.95 -24.81 0.82
C TYR A 47 16.37 -26.10 1.40
N GLY A 48 15.10 -26.38 1.08
CA GLY A 48 14.46 -27.64 1.46
C GLY A 48 15.02 -28.83 0.67
N SER A 49 14.59 -30.04 1.03
CA SER A 49 14.94 -31.29 0.32
C SER A 49 14.62 -31.28 -1.18
N HIS A 50 13.64 -30.48 -1.59
CA HIS A 50 13.27 -30.24 -2.98
C HIS A 50 14.17 -29.23 -3.72
N GLY A 51 15.22 -28.70 -3.08
CA GLY A 51 16.19 -27.78 -3.69
C GLY A 51 15.67 -26.37 -3.95
N ARG A 52 14.52 -25.99 -3.38
CA ARG A 52 14.01 -24.60 -3.43
C ARG A 52 14.21 -23.93 -2.09
N ARG A 53 14.39 -22.62 -2.10
CA ARG A 53 14.56 -21.81 -0.88
C ARG A 53 13.30 -21.92 -0.02
N ILE A 54 13.48 -22.25 1.25
CA ILE A 54 12.41 -22.30 2.26
C ILE A 54 12.53 -21.18 3.29
N LEU A 55 13.74 -20.63 3.49
CA LEU A 55 13.99 -19.57 4.48
C LEU A 55 15.14 -18.67 4.02
N ALA A 56 15.02 -17.37 4.30
CA ALA A 56 16.14 -16.44 4.30
C ALA A 56 16.21 -15.71 5.63
N THR A 57 17.42 -15.47 6.14
CA THR A 57 17.65 -14.70 7.36
C THR A 57 18.68 -13.61 7.16
N ASP A 58 18.64 -12.62 8.05
CA ASP A 58 19.76 -11.70 8.25
C ASP A 58 20.97 -12.43 8.88
N PRO A 59 22.12 -11.77 9.07
CA PRO A 59 23.31 -12.40 9.63
C PRO A 59 23.16 -12.97 11.05
N ASP A 60 22.22 -12.44 11.84
CA ASP A 60 21.97 -12.84 13.23
C ASP A 60 20.87 -13.93 13.35
N GLY A 61 20.40 -14.43 12.19
CA GLY A 61 19.42 -15.49 12.10
C GLY A 61 17.98 -15.02 12.26
N TYR A 62 17.69 -13.72 12.14
CA TYR A 62 16.32 -13.22 12.12
C TYR A 62 15.67 -13.51 10.76
N PRO A 63 14.47 -14.11 10.73
CA PRO A 63 13.83 -14.48 9.49
C PRO A 63 13.42 -13.24 8.70
N LEU A 64 13.80 -13.20 7.42
CA LEU A 64 13.37 -12.20 6.45
C LEU A 64 12.16 -12.68 5.66
N HIS A 65 12.15 -13.96 5.27
CA HIS A 65 11.01 -14.63 4.67
C HIS A 65 11.06 -16.15 4.81
N GLU A 66 9.89 -16.78 4.77
CA GLU A 66 9.69 -18.23 4.70
C GLU A 66 8.85 -18.59 3.46
N CYS A 67 9.15 -19.69 2.78
CA CYS A 67 8.42 -20.19 1.61
C CYS A 67 7.99 -21.64 1.83
N GLU A 68 6.75 -21.96 1.49
CA GLU A 68 6.24 -23.34 1.44
C GLU A 68 6.09 -23.78 -0.01
N TRP A 69 6.77 -24.86 -0.37
CA TRP A 69 6.68 -25.47 -1.70
C TRP A 69 5.94 -26.81 -1.62
N GLY A 70 5.20 -27.14 -2.67
CA GLY A 70 4.48 -28.41 -2.74
C GLY A 70 4.06 -28.77 -4.16
N MET A 71 3.57 -29.99 -4.33
CA MET A 71 3.18 -30.51 -5.63
C MET A 71 1.76 -30.07 -5.99
N VAL A 72 1.61 -29.34 -7.09
CA VAL A 72 0.33 -28.93 -7.68
C VAL A 72 0.30 -29.44 -9.12
N GLU A 73 -0.68 -30.28 -9.46
CA GLU A 73 -0.80 -30.88 -10.81
C GLU A 73 0.50 -31.54 -11.31
N GLY A 74 1.23 -32.19 -10.40
CA GLY A 74 2.49 -32.87 -10.73
C GLY A 74 3.70 -31.96 -10.94
N ARG A 75 3.59 -30.66 -10.62
CA ARG A 75 4.70 -29.70 -10.63
C ARG A 75 4.96 -29.15 -9.24
N LEU A 76 6.24 -28.94 -8.91
CA LEU A 76 6.62 -28.27 -7.68
C LEU A 76 6.33 -26.77 -7.82
N SER A 77 5.47 -26.25 -6.96
CA SER A 77 4.96 -24.88 -7.00
C SER A 77 5.05 -24.23 -5.62
N LEU A 78 5.19 -22.90 -5.59
CA LEU A 78 5.08 -22.14 -4.35
C LEU A 78 3.61 -22.19 -3.91
N LEU A 79 3.34 -22.68 -2.70
CA LEU A 79 1.99 -22.74 -2.15
C LEU A 79 1.63 -21.46 -1.42
N ARG A 80 2.59 -20.92 -0.67
CA ARG A 80 2.50 -19.65 0.04
C ARG A 80 3.89 -19.22 0.51
N ALA A 81 4.04 -17.94 0.78
CA ALA A 81 5.23 -17.39 1.42
C ALA A 81 4.81 -16.35 2.45
N ARG A 82 5.66 -16.09 3.44
CA ARG A 82 5.49 -14.96 4.35
C ARG A 82 6.78 -14.17 4.46
N VAL A 83 6.68 -12.85 4.50
CA VAL A 83 7.79 -11.92 4.61
C VAL A 83 7.65 -11.13 5.89
N HIS A 84 8.75 -10.97 6.61
CA HIS A 84 8.81 -10.17 7.82
C HIS A 84 9.04 -8.70 7.44
N LEU A 85 8.37 -7.75 8.08
CA LEU A 85 8.53 -6.31 7.84
C LEU A 85 9.54 -5.69 8.81
N ASP A 86 10.06 -4.52 8.46
CA ASP A 86 11.12 -3.81 9.19
C ASP A 86 10.73 -3.42 10.62
N TRP A 87 9.44 -3.41 10.92
CA TRP A 87 8.87 -3.03 12.22
C TRP A 87 8.20 -4.21 12.97
N GLY A 88 8.36 -5.44 12.47
CA GLY A 88 7.96 -6.66 13.20
C GLY A 88 6.70 -7.38 12.69
N ALA A 89 5.90 -6.74 11.82
CA ALA A 89 4.72 -7.41 11.26
C ALA A 89 5.07 -8.45 10.20
N TRP A 90 4.15 -9.40 10.00
CA TRP A 90 4.24 -10.41 8.95
C TRP A 90 3.23 -10.15 7.83
N VAL A 91 3.68 -10.34 6.60
CA VAL A 91 2.83 -10.30 5.41
C VAL A 91 2.91 -11.62 4.67
N GLY A 92 1.75 -12.20 4.39
CA GLY A 92 1.60 -13.43 3.64
C GLY A 92 1.33 -13.17 2.16
N LEU A 93 1.75 -14.13 1.35
CA LEU A 93 1.52 -14.21 -0.08
C LEU A 93 0.95 -15.58 -0.40
N ILE A 94 -0.16 -15.62 -1.13
CA ILE A 94 -0.74 -16.84 -1.68
C ILE A 94 -0.77 -16.72 -3.20
N PRO A 95 0.08 -17.49 -3.92
CA PRO A 95 0.00 -17.57 -5.38
C PRO A 95 -1.37 -17.99 -5.86
N SER A 96 -1.93 -17.28 -6.84
CA SER A 96 -3.31 -17.48 -7.32
C SER A 96 -4.38 -17.48 -6.22
N GLY A 97 -4.13 -16.81 -5.08
CA GLY A 97 -5.04 -16.76 -3.94
C GLY A 97 -6.37 -16.04 -4.24
N LEU A 98 -6.40 -15.21 -5.28
CA LEU A 98 -7.60 -14.54 -5.76
C LEU A 98 -7.90 -14.96 -7.21
N VAL A 99 -9.10 -15.51 -7.44
CA VAL A 99 -9.55 -15.93 -8.78
C VAL A 99 -10.88 -15.29 -9.11
N ASN A 100 -10.85 -14.27 -9.95
CA ASN A 100 -12.05 -13.59 -10.43
C ASN A 100 -12.60 -14.30 -11.66
N ARG A 101 -13.87 -14.71 -11.61
CA ARG A 101 -14.56 -15.37 -12.71
C ARG A 101 -15.55 -14.42 -13.36
N MET A 102 -15.43 -14.25 -14.67
CA MET A 102 -16.41 -13.55 -15.50
C MET A 102 -16.96 -14.49 -16.57
N THR A 103 -18.19 -14.23 -17.01
CA THR A 103 -18.86 -14.99 -18.07
C THR A 103 -19.39 -14.07 -19.15
N LEU A 104 -19.25 -14.47 -20.41
CA LEU A 104 -19.76 -13.76 -21.57
C LEU A 104 -20.59 -14.71 -22.44
N ASP A 105 -21.79 -14.29 -22.83
CA ASP A 105 -22.63 -15.03 -23.78
C ASP A 105 -22.19 -14.74 -25.21
N LEU A 106 -21.59 -15.75 -25.87
CA LEU A 106 -21.16 -15.70 -27.26
C LEU A 106 -22.14 -16.39 -28.21
N SER A 107 -23.25 -16.95 -27.72
CA SER A 107 -24.20 -17.75 -28.52
C SER A 107 -24.77 -16.99 -29.72
N ARG A 108 -24.81 -15.66 -29.63
CA ARG A 108 -25.29 -14.75 -30.68
C ARG A 108 -24.21 -14.29 -31.67
N LYS A 109 -22.93 -14.60 -31.43
CA LYS A 109 -21.83 -14.22 -32.31
C LYS A 109 -21.70 -15.22 -33.48
N PRO A 110 -21.76 -14.79 -34.75
CA PRO A 110 -21.60 -15.70 -35.87
C PRO A 110 -20.29 -16.50 -35.79
N GLY A 111 -20.39 -17.83 -35.93
CA GLY A 111 -19.23 -18.72 -35.89
C GLY A 111 -18.63 -18.95 -34.50
N TRP A 112 -19.32 -18.60 -33.41
CA TRP A 112 -18.81 -18.76 -32.04
C TRP A 112 -18.34 -20.19 -31.72
N GLN A 113 -18.93 -21.21 -32.34
CA GLN A 113 -18.56 -22.62 -32.13
C GLN A 113 -17.12 -22.94 -32.55
N ARG A 114 -16.50 -22.07 -33.36
CA ARG A 114 -15.11 -22.23 -33.83
C ARG A 114 -14.11 -21.44 -33.00
N LEU A 115 -14.58 -20.58 -32.10
CA LEU A 115 -13.72 -19.76 -31.26
C LEU A 115 -12.93 -20.63 -30.28
N ARG A 116 -11.67 -20.28 -30.09
CA ARG A 116 -10.74 -20.89 -29.14
C ARG A 116 -10.30 -19.86 -28.10
N ALA A 117 -9.56 -20.32 -27.09
CA ALA A 117 -8.99 -19.45 -26.06
C ALA A 117 -8.19 -18.28 -26.67
N ASP A 118 -7.38 -18.52 -27.70
CA ASP A 118 -6.61 -17.48 -28.38
C ASP A 118 -7.47 -16.42 -29.10
N ASP A 119 -8.67 -16.79 -29.58
CA ASP A 119 -9.60 -15.79 -30.14
C ASP A 119 -10.11 -14.86 -29.04
N LEU A 120 -10.39 -15.40 -27.84
CA LEU A 120 -10.78 -14.61 -26.68
C LEU A 120 -9.64 -13.71 -26.21
N ARG A 121 -8.39 -14.21 -26.20
CA ARG A 121 -7.21 -13.40 -25.89
C ARG A 121 -6.99 -12.28 -26.90
N ASN A 122 -7.19 -12.55 -28.20
CA ASN A 122 -7.11 -11.52 -29.24
C ASN A 122 -8.17 -10.43 -29.06
N MET A 123 -9.41 -10.82 -28.74
CA MET A 123 -10.47 -9.86 -28.43
C MET A 123 -10.12 -9.01 -27.20
N ALA A 124 -9.58 -9.62 -26.14
CA ALA A 124 -9.11 -8.91 -24.95
C ALA A 124 -7.94 -7.97 -25.27
N ALA A 125 -6.94 -8.43 -26.02
CA ALA A 125 -5.79 -7.64 -26.45
C ALA A 125 -6.22 -6.39 -27.24
N GLN A 126 -7.18 -6.55 -28.16
CA GLN A 126 -7.76 -5.44 -28.91
C GLN A 126 -8.52 -4.45 -28.00
N ALA A 127 -9.34 -4.96 -27.09
CA ALA A 127 -10.09 -4.12 -26.16
C ALA A 127 -9.18 -3.32 -25.21
N MET A 128 -8.10 -3.94 -24.74
CA MET A 128 -7.14 -3.35 -23.80
C MET A 128 -6.01 -2.58 -24.49
N ARG A 129 -5.92 -2.66 -25.83
CA ARG A 129 -4.87 -2.05 -26.65
C ARG A 129 -3.45 -2.46 -26.22
N VAL A 130 -3.27 -3.74 -25.91
CA VAL A 130 -1.98 -4.34 -25.56
C VAL A 130 -1.61 -5.46 -26.53
N PRO A 131 -0.32 -5.82 -26.67
CA PRO A 131 0.07 -6.98 -27.47
C PRO A 131 -0.58 -8.28 -26.97
N LEU A 132 -0.89 -9.21 -27.89
CA LEU A 132 -1.46 -10.53 -27.55
C LEU A 132 -0.59 -11.29 -26.53
N GLU A 133 0.73 -11.18 -26.64
CA GLU A 133 1.68 -11.83 -25.73
C GLU A 133 1.55 -11.35 -24.27
N GLU A 134 1.13 -10.10 -24.06
CA GLU A 134 0.85 -9.60 -22.71
C GLU A 134 -0.40 -10.29 -22.14
N VAL A 135 -1.42 -10.54 -22.96
CA VAL A 135 -2.62 -11.28 -22.55
C VAL A 135 -2.33 -12.76 -22.31
N ARG A 136 -1.55 -13.40 -23.19
CA ARG A 136 -1.14 -14.80 -23.03
C ARG A 136 -0.35 -15.04 -21.75
N CYS A 137 0.39 -14.03 -21.27
CA CYS A 137 1.13 -14.09 -20.02
C CYS A 137 0.23 -14.36 -18.79
N PHE A 138 -1.00 -13.84 -18.77
CA PHE A 138 -1.88 -13.91 -17.59
C PHE A 138 -3.05 -14.89 -17.73
N TYR A 139 -3.33 -15.37 -18.95
CA TYR A 139 -4.47 -16.23 -19.22
C TYR A 139 -4.05 -17.50 -19.96
N SER A 140 -3.96 -18.62 -19.24
CA SER A 140 -3.73 -19.95 -19.83
C SER A 140 -4.99 -20.47 -20.57
N ASP A 141 -4.88 -21.59 -21.28
CA ASP A 141 -6.05 -22.17 -21.98
C ASP A 141 -7.14 -22.61 -21.01
N GLN A 142 -6.77 -22.98 -19.78
CA GLN A 142 -7.72 -23.32 -18.73
C GLN A 142 -8.43 -22.09 -18.15
N ASP A 143 -7.86 -20.90 -18.34
CA ASP A 143 -8.42 -19.65 -17.85
C ASP A 143 -9.44 -19.06 -18.83
N MET A 144 -9.50 -19.54 -20.07
CA MET A 144 -10.43 -19.06 -21.10
C MET A 144 -11.12 -20.23 -21.81
N THR A 145 -12.28 -20.63 -21.31
CA THR A 145 -13.04 -21.79 -21.81
C THR A 145 -14.39 -21.38 -22.38
N ILE A 146 -14.82 -21.99 -23.49
CA ILE A 146 -16.15 -21.79 -24.07
C ILE A 146 -16.94 -23.10 -23.93
N ASP A 147 -18.11 -23.05 -23.30
CA ASP A 147 -18.96 -24.23 -23.15
C ASP A 147 -19.81 -24.52 -24.40
N ALA A 148 -20.48 -25.67 -24.40
CA ALA A 148 -21.35 -26.10 -25.51
C ALA A 148 -22.58 -25.20 -25.75
N LYS A 149 -22.89 -24.28 -24.83
CA LYS A 149 -23.98 -23.30 -24.95
C LYS A 149 -23.49 -21.95 -25.47
N GLY A 150 -22.18 -21.80 -25.69
CA GLY A 150 -21.56 -20.54 -26.11
C GLY A 150 -21.27 -19.60 -24.96
N THR A 151 -21.23 -20.08 -23.71
CA THR A 151 -20.80 -19.28 -22.57
C THR A 151 -19.28 -19.33 -22.47
N ALA A 152 -18.61 -18.21 -22.74
CA ALA A 152 -17.21 -18.05 -22.41
C ALA A 152 -17.06 -17.79 -20.90
N THR A 153 -16.17 -18.53 -20.24
CA THR A 153 -15.73 -18.30 -18.87
C THR A 153 -14.28 -17.85 -18.89
N ILE A 154 -14.02 -16.68 -18.31
CA ILE A 154 -12.66 -16.13 -18.16
C ILE A 154 -12.33 -16.11 -16.66
N ARG A 155 -11.19 -16.70 -16.30
CA ARG A 155 -10.64 -16.72 -14.95
C ARG A 155 -9.42 -15.81 -14.91
N HIS A 156 -9.47 -14.75 -14.12
CA HIS A 156 -8.33 -13.89 -13.86
C HIS A 156 -7.73 -14.27 -12.51
N ARG A 157 -6.52 -14.85 -12.54
CA ARG A 157 -5.78 -15.24 -11.34
C ARG A 157 -4.87 -14.11 -10.90
N LYS A 158 -4.82 -13.88 -9.59
CA LYS A 158 -3.94 -12.90 -8.95
C LYS A 158 -3.32 -13.52 -7.72
N ASP A 159 -2.09 -13.12 -7.44
CA ASP A 159 -1.44 -13.45 -6.18
C ASP A 159 -1.99 -12.53 -5.10
N ALA A 160 -2.45 -13.12 -4.00
CA ALA A 160 -3.10 -12.38 -2.92
C ALA A 160 -2.11 -12.11 -1.78
N ILE A 161 -2.14 -10.89 -1.27
CA ILE A 161 -1.26 -10.38 -0.21
C ILE A 161 -2.10 -10.15 1.03
N TYR A 162 -1.64 -10.68 2.16
CA TYR A 162 -2.37 -10.68 3.42
C TYR A 162 -1.51 -10.12 4.57
N HIS A 163 -2.11 -9.40 5.49
CA HIS A 163 -1.52 -9.15 6.80
C HIS A 163 -1.71 -10.41 7.64
N LEU A 164 -0.67 -10.82 8.38
CA LEU A 164 -0.69 -11.99 9.26
C LEU A 164 -0.48 -11.52 10.71
N PRO A 165 -1.55 -11.17 11.45
CA PRO A 165 -1.44 -10.63 12.81
C PRO A 165 -0.65 -11.53 13.77
N ASP A 166 -0.79 -12.84 13.64
CA ASP A 166 -0.09 -13.86 14.44
C ASP A 166 1.11 -14.48 13.71
N GLY A 167 1.50 -13.93 12.55
CA GLY A 167 2.55 -14.47 11.70
C GLY A 167 2.16 -15.72 10.91
N THR A 168 0.89 -16.14 10.95
CA THR A 168 0.36 -17.33 10.28
C THR A 168 -0.78 -16.99 9.32
N PHE A 169 -1.20 -17.97 8.51
CA PHE A 169 -2.31 -17.79 7.57
C PHE A 169 -3.69 -18.05 8.17
N ASP A 170 -3.78 -18.41 9.45
CA ASP A 170 -5.03 -18.79 10.09
C ASP A 170 -5.92 -17.58 10.40
N SER A 171 -5.31 -16.43 10.74
CA SER A 171 -6.00 -15.15 11.01
C SER A 171 -5.73 -14.09 9.94
N LYS A 172 -5.35 -14.52 8.73
CA LYS A 172 -4.95 -13.61 7.64
C LYS A 172 -6.03 -12.58 7.29
N VAL A 173 -5.60 -11.35 7.01
CA VAL A 173 -6.49 -10.26 6.56
C VAL A 173 -6.04 -9.78 5.19
N PHE A 174 -6.94 -9.78 4.21
CA PHE A 174 -6.58 -9.38 2.84
C PHE A 174 -6.18 -7.90 2.79
N MET A 175 -5.05 -7.63 2.11
CA MET A 175 -4.52 -6.30 1.89
C MET A 175 -4.66 -5.91 0.43
N ALA A 176 -3.98 -6.65 -0.43
CA ALA A 176 -3.71 -6.25 -1.80
C ALA A 176 -3.57 -7.49 -2.68
N CYS A 177 -3.48 -7.28 -3.98
CA CYS A 177 -3.15 -8.36 -4.91
C CYS A 177 -2.24 -7.86 -6.01
N MET A 178 -1.62 -8.79 -6.72
CA MET A 178 -0.77 -8.50 -7.85
C MET A 178 -0.97 -9.54 -8.96
N GLY A 179 -0.52 -9.23 -10.17
CA GLY A 179 -0.57 -10.17 -11.28
C GLY A 179 0.06 -11.51 -10.90
N ALA A 180 -0.59 -12.63 -11.23
CA ALA A 180 -0.13 -13.96 -10.83
C ALA A 180 1.27 -14.24 -11.41
N MET A 181 2.27 -14.36 -10.54
CA MET A 181 3.65 -14.57 -10.94
C MET A 181 3.93 -16.04 -11.23
N HIS A 182 4.86 -16.28 -12.16
CA HIS A 182 5.49 -17.57 -12.36
C HIS A 182 6.56 -17.79 -11.27
N TRP A 183 6.14 -18.15 -10.05
CA TRP A 183 7.04 -18.27 -8.89
C TRP A 183 8.16 -19.29 -9.06
N ASP A 184 7.97 -20.31 -9.89
CA ASP A 184 8.97 -21.31 -10.23
C ASP A 184 10.01 -20.83 -11.26
N ALA A 185 9.68 -19.76 -12.00
CA ALA A 185 10.49 -19.18 -13.08
C ALA A 185 10.16 -17.69 -13.32
N ILE A 186 10.56 -16.81 -12.40
CA ILE A 186 10.25 -15.37 -12.40
C ILE A 186 10.73 -14.72 -13.71
N ASP A 187 9.80 -14.07 -14.41
CA ASP A 187 9.99 -13.52 -15.75
C ASP A 187 9.42 -12.11 -15.96
N PHE A 188 8.71 -11.55 -14.97
CA PHE A 188 8.23 -10.17 -15.00
C PHE A 188 8.20 -9.51 -13.61
N LEU A 189 8.10 -8.17 -13.61
CA LEU A 189 7.82 -7.35 -12.43
C LEU A 189 6.32 -7.04 -12.38
N PRO A 190 5.63 -7.36 -11.26
CA PRO A 190 4.17 -7.28 -11.20
C PRO A 190 3.66 -5.86 -10.91
N VAL A 191 2.42 -5.60 -11.34
CA VAL A 191 1.59 -4.48 -10.85
C VAL A 191 0.93 -4.90 -9.53
N VAL A 192 0.94 -4.01 -8.54
CA VAL A 192 0.18 -4.18 -7.29
C VAL A 192 -1.08 -3.32 -7.33
N GLU A 193 -2.22 -3.92 -6.97
CA GLU A 193 -3.52 -3.27 -6.85
C GLU A 193 -3.89 -3.07 -5.37
N LEU A 194 -4.72 -2.06 -5.08
CA LEU A 194 -5.09 -1.65 -3.71
C LEU A 194 -3.88 -1.21 -2.86
N PHE A 195 -3.02 -0.35 -3.43
CA PHE A 195 -1.77 0.08 -2.80
C PHE A 195 -1.94 0.73 -1.41
N LEU A 196 -3.06 1.43 -1.16
CA LEU A 196 -3.36 2.09 0.12
C LEU A 196 -3.52 1.08 1.28
N SER A 197 -3.67 -0.20 0.97
CA SER A 197 -3.76 -1.32 1.91
C SER A 197 -2.42 -1.90 2.33
N LEU A 198 -1.32 -1.46 1.72
CA LEU A 198 0.00 -2.00 2.03
C LEU A 198 0.54 -1.43 3.33
N LEU A 199 0.93 -2.32 4.24
CA LEU A 199 1.70 -1.98 5.43
C LEU A 199 3.05 -1.37 5.02
N PRO A 200 3.57 -0.38 5.77
CA PRO A 200 4.87 0.20 5.48
C PRO A 200 5.96 -0.89 5.42
N GLY A 201 6.74 -0.88 4.35
CA GLY A 201 7.80 -1.86 4.11
C GLY A 201 7.39 -3.09 3.28
N THR A 202 6.09 -3.37 3.09
CA THR A 202 5.62 -4.55 2.33
C THR A 202 6.21 -4.63 0.92
N GLY A 203 6.24 -3.52 0.18
CA GLY A 203 6.82 -3.49 -1.17
C GLY A 203 8.29 -3.89 -1.18
N SER A 204 9.10 -3.37 -0.25
CA SER A 204 10.53 -3.72 -0.15
C SER A 204 10.74 -5.19 0.24
N ALA A 205 9.99 -5.69 1.22
CA ALA A 205 10.12 -7.07 1.70
C ALA A 205 9.65 -8.11 0.64
N LEU A 206 8.57 -7.83 -0.08
CA LEU A 206 8.14 -8.69 -1.20
C LEU A 206 9.13 -8.66 -2.35
N PHE A 207 9.74 -7.51 -2.66
CA PHE A 207 10.78 -7.43 -3.69
C PHE A 207 12.09 -8.10 -3.26
N GLU A 208 12.42 -8.11 -1.96
CA GLU A 208 13.51 -8.91 -1.41
C GLU A 208 13.27 -10.41 -1.64
N LEU A 209 12.03 -10.88 -1.44
CA LEU A 209 11.62 -12.25 -1.77
C LEU A 209 11.72 -12.53 -3.28
N ILE A 210 11.08 -11.70 -4.12
CA ILE A 210 11.08 -11.85 -5.59
C ILE A 210 12.52 -11.87 -6.12
N ARG A 211 13.35 -10.93 -5.69
CA ARG A 211 14.75 -10.86 -6.10
C ARG A 211 15.54 -12.08 -5.64
N GLY A 212 15.34 -12.52 -4.41
CA GLY A 212 15.98 -13.71 -3.87
C GLY A 212 15.67 -14.98 -4.66
N LEU A 213 14.39 -15.22 -4.95
CA LEU A 213 13.96 -16.37 -5.76
C LEU A 213 14.45 -16.27 -7.21
N TYR A 214 14.44 -15.07 -7.79
CA TYR A 214 14.99 -14.83 -9.12
C TYR A 214 16.49 -15.17 -9.18
N ASP A 215 17.29 -14.76 -8.19
CA ASP A 215 18.72 -15.05 -8.14
C ASP A 215 18.98 -16.57 -8.02
N ASP A 216 18.18 -17.28 -7.23
CA ASP A 216 18.26 -18.74 -7.13
C ASP A 216 18.00 -19.43 -8.47
N GLN A 217 17.02 -18.93 -9.23
CA GLN A 217 16.65 -19.47 -10.55
C GLN A 217 17.69 -19.16 -11.64
N ASN A 218 18.48 -18.10 -11.48
CA ASN A 218 19.49 -17.67 -12.45
C ASN A 218 20.93 -18.05 -12.06
N ARG A 219 21.16 -18.70 -10.90
CA ARG A 219 22.50 -19.04 -10.38
C ARG A 219 23.41 -19.76 -11.37
N HIS A 220 22.84 -20.59 -12.23
CA HIS A 220 23.57 -21.41 -13.21
C HIS A 220 23.46 -20.87 -14.65
N ALA A 221 22.79 -19.74 -14.86
CA ALA A 221 22.64 -19.13 -16.17
C ALA A 221 23.91 -18.36 -16.57
N ALA A 222 24.28 -18.43 -17.85
CA ALA A 222 25.43 -17.66 -18.37
C ALA A 222 25.18 -16.14 -18.32
N ALA A 223 23.92 -15.72 -18.43
CA ALA A 223 23.49 -14.35 -18.26
C ALA A 223 22.11 -14.33 -17.56
N PRO A 224 21.85 -13.37 -16.64
CA PRO A 224 20.55 -13.26 -16.00
C PRO A 224 19.44 -12.92 -17.00
N ARG A 225 18.25 -13.49 -16.79
CA ARG A 225 17.07 -13.21 -17.63
C ARG A 225 16.58 -11.77 -17.44
N PRO A 226 16.43 -10.94 -18.49
CA PRO A 226 15.81 -9.64 -18.36
C PRO A 226 14.33 -9.76 -17.95
N LEU A 227 13.87 -8.92 -17.03
CA LEU A 227 12.46 -8.82 -16.65
C LEU A 227 11.78 -7.67 -17.40
N ARG A 228 10.46 -7.71 -17.49
CA ARG A 228 9.61 -6.62 -17.99
C ARG A 228 8.55 -6.28 -16.96
N TYR A 229 8.09 -5.03 -16.94
CA TYR A 229 6.92 -4.67 -16.15
C TYR A 229 5.65 -5.13 -16.85
N ARG A 230 4.82 -5.92 -16.18
CA ARG A 230 3.59 -6.49 -16.75
C ARG A 230 2.42 -6.45 -15.78
N GLY A 231 1.23 -6.21 -16.33
CA GLY A 231 -0.05 -6.32 -15.65
C GLY A 231 -1.20 -6.00 -16.58
N ILE A 232 -2.40 -6.44 -16.21
CA ILE A 232 -3.61 -6.23 -17.01
C ILE A 232 -4.68 -5.55 -16.15
N PRO A 233 -4.83 -4.21 -16.28
CA PRO A 233 -3.98 -3.26 -17.02
C PRO A 233 -2.70 -2.88 -16.26
N THR A 234 -1.75 -2.23 -16.94
CA THR A 234 -0.54 -1.66 -16.32
C THR A 234 -0.81 -0.29 -15.71
N TYR A 235 -0.30 -0.04 -14.49
CA TYR A 235 -0.40 1.26 -13.81
C TYR A 235 0.99 1.73 -13.35
N PRO A 236 1.84 2.24 -14.27
CA PRO A 236 3.15 2.72 -13.90
C PRO A 236 3.04 3.92 -12.95
N SER A 237 3.91 3.95 -11.96
CA SER A 237 4.01 5.06 -11.02
C SER A 237 5.47 5.32 -10.66
N GLU A 238 5.77 6.56 -10.29
CA GLU A 238 7.11 6.90 -9.82
C GLU A 238 7.53 6.06 -8.60
N ALA A 239 6.59 5.75 -7.70
CA ALA A 239 6.83 4.89 -6.55
C ALA A 239 7.24 3.47 -6.97
N ALA A 240 6.54 2.87 -7.94
CA ALA A 240 6.89 1.57 -8.50
C ALA A 240 8.26 1.61 -9.19
N TYR A 241 8.51 2.63 -10.03
CA TYR A 241 9.79 2.79 -10.71
C TYR A 241 10.98 2.88 -9.73
N ARG A 242 10.84 3.70 -8.69
CA ARG A 242 11.86 3.85 -7.63
C ARG A 242 12.08 2.55 -6.87
N LEU A 243 11.01 1.85 -6.49
CA LEU A 243 11.10 0.55 -5.83
C LEU A 243 11.83 -0.47 -6.70
N PHE A 244 11.44 -0.62 -7.96
CA PHE A 244 12.06 -1.57 -8.88
C PHE A 244 13.52 -1.22 -9.12
N SER A 245 13.85 0.06 -9.27
CA SER A 245 15.21 0.56 -9.49
C SER A 245 16.18 0.20 -8.36
N ASN A 246 15.68 -0.06 -7.15
CA ASN A 246 16.52 -0.54 -6.06
C ASN A 246 16.97 -2.00 -6.29
N PHE A 247 16.16 -2.84 -6.93
CA PHE A 247 16.45 -4.28 -7.12
C PHE A 247 16.86 -4.64 -8.55
N PHE A 248 16.47 -3.84 -9.53
CA PHE A 248 16.71 -4.06 -10.95
C PHE A 248 17.03 -2.72 -11.65
N CYS A 249 18.07 -2.69 -12.48
CA CYS A 249 18.43 -1.55 -13.31
C CYS A 249 17.53 -1.49 -14.56
N PRO A 250 16.77 -0.40 -14.77
CA PRO A 250 15.98 -0.21 -15.97
C PRO A 250 16.87 0.12 -17.18
N GLN A 251 16.55 -0.46 -18.32
CA GLN A 251 17.29 -0.32 -19.57
C GLN A 251 16.34 -0.16 -20.75
N LEU A 252 16.77 0.62 -21.73
CA LEU A 252 16.16 0.73 -23.06
C LEU A 252 17.19 0.41 -24.14
N PRO A 253 16.75 -0.14 -25.29
CA PRO A 253 17.60 -0.24 -26.47
C PRO A 253 18.18 1.14 -26.83
N GLY A 254 19.49 1.22 -27.05
CA GLY A 254 20.17 2.46 -27.43
C GLY A 254 20.50 3.42 -26.27
N GLY A 255 20.20 3.06 -25.01
CA GLY A 255 20.66 3.82 -23.83
C GLY A 255 19.86 5.10 -23.51
N ALA A 256 18.65 5.26 -24.06
CA ALA A 256 17.76 6.36 -23.72
C ALA A 256 17.27 6.27 -22.25
N ASP A 257 16.81 7.40 -21.69
CA ASP A 257 16.23 7.45 -20.34
C ASP A 257 14.96 6.58 -20.25
N PRO A 258 14.96 5.52 -19.41
CA PRO A 258 13.81 4.63 -19.27
C PRO A 258 12.63 5.23 -18.52
N PHE A 259 12.81 6.28 -17.71
CA PHE A 259 11.75 6.79 -16.84
C PHE A 259 10.52 7.32 -17.60
N PRO A 260 10.65 8.19 -18.62
CA PRO A 260 9.50 8.66 -19.40
C PRO A 260 8.76 7.53 -20.13
N VAL A 261 9.48 6.50 -20.58
CA VAL A 261 8.88 5.35 -21.27
C VAL A 261 8.14 4.44 -20.28
N PHE A 262 8.69 4.27 -19.07
CA PHE A 262 8.01 3.54 -18.00
C PHE A 262 6.70 4.22 -17.60
N MET A 263 6.68 5.54 -17.45
CA MET A 263 5.50 6.31 -17.03
C MET A 263 4.38 6.33 -18.08
N ASP A 264 4.69 5.99 -19.33
CA ASP A 264 3.72 5.86 -20.42
C ASP A 264 3.10 4.45 -20.41
N ALA A 265 1.90 4.29 -19.85
CA ALA A 265 1.29 2.98 -19.58
C ALA A 265 1.30 2.01 -20.80
N PRO A 266 0.85 2.42 -22.02
CA PRO A 266 0.97 1.60 -23.23
C PRO A 266 2.40 1.16 -23.60
N ARG A 267 3.43 1.87 -23.14
CA ARG A 267 4.84 1.64 -23.48
C ARG A 267 5.68 1.14 -22.30
N SER A 268 5.12 1.08 -21.10
CA SER A 268 5.82 0.69 -19.87
C SER A 268 6.51 -0.68 -19.97
N HIS A 269 5.91 -1.62 -20.70
CA HIS A 269 6.43 -2.96 -20.98
C HIS A 269 7.70 -2.99 -21.86
N LEU A 270 8.04 -1.87 -22.53
CA LEU A 270 9.23 -1.76 -23.38
C LEU A 270 10.52 -1.60 -22.56
N VAL A 271 10.41 -1.18 -21.30
CA VAL A 271 11.55 -1.08 -20.39
C VAL A 271 11.94 -2.48 -19.91
N THR A 272 13.19 -2.85 -20.17
CA THR A 272 13.78 -4.09 -19.66
C THR A 272 14.48 -3.83 -18.34
N TRP A 273 14.42 -4.79 -17.42
CA TRP A 273 14.95 -4.66 -16.07
C TRP A 273 15.98 -5.75 -15.82
N MET A 274 17.23 -5.34 -15.59
CA MET A 274 18.35 -6.25 -15.30
C MET A 274 18.64 -6.27 -13.81
N PRO A 275 19.06 -7.39 -13.21
CA PRO A 275 19.38 -7.41 -11.79
C PRO A 275 20.50 -6.40 -11.46
N VAL A 276 20.30 -5.58 -10.42
CA VAL A 276 21.43 -4.83 -9.85
C VAL A 276 22.43 -5.82 -9.20
N PRO A 277 23.75 -5.53 -9.21
CA PRO A 277 24.74 -6.41 -8.58
C PRO A 277 24.57 -6.51 -7.07
N ASP A 278 24.22 -5.39 -6.42
CA ASP A 278 24.08 -5.29 -4.97
C ASP A 278 22.65 -4.81 -4.64
N PRO A 279 21.70 -5.73 -4.42
CA PRO A 279 20.33 -5.37 -4.05
C PRO A 279 20.24 -4.98 -2.56
N PRO A 280 19.20 -4.22 -2.15
CA PRO A 280 18.94 -3.89 -0.76
C PRO A 280 18.88 -5.14 0.13
N ARG A 281 19.47 -5.01 1.32
CA ARG A 281 19.51 -6.04 2.36
C ARG A 281 19.13 -5.45 3.69
N ARG A 282 18.39 -6.21 4.49
CA ARG A 282 17.92 -5.78 5.80
C ARG A 282 18.69 -6.45 6.92
N HIS A 283 19.07 -5.63 7.88
CA HIS A 283 19.73 -6.05 9.10
C HIS A 283 18.83 -5.70 10.28
N ILE A 284 18.61 -6.65 11.19
CA ILE A 284 17.66 -6.50 12.29
C ILE A 284 18.42 -6.59 13.61
N ASP A 285 18.34 -5.53 14.40
CA ASP A 285 18.77 -5.50 15.80
C ASP A 285 17.51 -5.47 16.68
N ILE A 286 17.15 -6.63 17.23
CA ILE A 286 15.94 -6.74 18.07
C ILE A 286 16.09 -5.99 19.39
N ASP A 287 17.30 -5.93 19.94
CA ASP A 287 17.58 -5.36 21.26
C ASP A 287 17.43 -3.83 21.19
N GLN A 288 17.76 -3.25 20.03
CA GLN A 288 17.62 -1.82 19.75
C GLN A 288 16.31 -1.48 19.03
N HIS A 289 15.43 -2.47 18.79
CA HIS A 289 14.19 -2.30 18.01
C HIS A 289 14.43 -1.68 16.63
N LEU A 290 15.58 -1.97 16.00
CA LEU A 290 16.08 -1.25 14.83
C LEU A 290 16.25 -2.20 13.64
N CYS A 291 15.65 -1.84 12.51
CA CYS A 291 15.95 -2.45 11.22
C CYS A 291 16.63 -1.44 10.29
N VAL A 292 17.77 -1.82 9.71
CA VAL A 292 18.51 -0.99 8.75
C VAL A 292 18.56 -1.67 7.40
N THR A 293 18.20 -0.94 6.35
CA THR A 293 18.33 -1.41 4.96
C THR A 293 19.57 -0.81 4.31
N VAL A 294 20.48 -1.65 3.84
CA VAL A 294 21.73 -1.28 3.18
C VAL A 294 21.73 -1.74 1.73
N GLN A 295 22.26 -0.93 0.83
CA GLN A 295 22.52 -1.28 -0.57
C GLN A 295 23.93 -0.84 -0.96
N GLY A 296 24.79 -1.80 -1.32
CA GLY A 296 26.22 -1.51 -1.45
C GLY A 296 26.78 -0.97 -0.15
N HIS A 297 27.39 0.21 -0.22
CA HIS A 297 27.90 0.94 0.95
C HIS A 297 26.93 2.04 1.42
N ARG A 298 25.66 2.04 0.98
CA ARG A 298 24.71 3.13 1.29
C ARG A 298 23.59 2.61 2.19
N VAL A 299 23.31 3.34 3.26
CA VAL A 299 22.08 3.13 4.04
C VAL A 299 20.91 3.74 3.28
N LEU A 300 19.88 2.94 2.98
CA LEU A 300 18.68 3.39 2.26
C LEU A 300 17.59 3.90 3.22
N LYS A 301 17.44 3.23 4.36
CA LYS A 301 16.49 3.60 5.42
C LYS A 301 16.83 2.90 6.72
N ALA A 302 16.29 3.43 7.81
CA ALA A 302 16.25 2.81 9.12
C ALA A 302 14.84 2.91 9.70
N THR A 303 14.35 1.84 10.32
CA THR A 303 13.02 1.78 10.94
C THR A 303 13.17 1.35 12.37
N CYS A 304 12.56 2.09 13.30
CA CYS A 304 12.44 1.70 14.69
C CYS A 304 11.05 1.09 14.91
N SER A 305 10.96 -0.15 15.39
CA SER A 305 9.67 -0.85 15.56
C SER A 305 8.85 -0.29 16.73
N ASP A 306 9.49 0.44 17.64
CA ASP A 306 8.89 1.09 18.81
C ASP A 306 8.52 2.57 18.55
N ASP A 307 8.52 3.01 17.29
CA ASP A 307 8.30 4.40 16.90
C ASP A 307 6.80 4.75 16.79
N GLU A 308 6.30 5.59 17.70
CA GLU A 308 4.92 6.09 17.70
C GLU A 308 4.57 6.92 16.45
N ALA A 309 5.55 7.40 15.68
CA ALA A 309 5.27 8.08 14.42
C ALA A 309 4.94 7.11 13.27
N GLY A 310 5.29 5.82 13.39
CA GLY A 310 5.05 4.82 12.33
C GLY A 310 5.80 5.07 11.02
N LEU A 311 6.95 5.76 11.06
CA LEU A 311 7.71 6.20 9.88
C LEU A 311 9.17 5.76 9.93
N SER A 312 9.70 5.31 8.79
CA SER A 312 11.14 5.11 8.62
C SER A 312 11.89 6.44 8.51
N TYR A 313 13.14 6.43 8.95
CA TYR A 313 14.13 7.46 8.66
C TYR A 313 14.77 7.20 7.30
N GLN A 314 15.06 8.26 6.56
CA GLN A 314 15.71 8.18 5.24
C GLN A 314 16.89 9.14 5.15
N PRO A 315 17.89 8.86 4.31
CA PRO A 315 18.95 9.82 4.07
C PRO A 315 18.40 11.16 3.57
N PHE A 316 18.99 12.26 4.02
CA PHE A 316 18.66 13.58 3.47
C PHE A 316 19.02 13.64 1.99
N ASP A 317 18.15 14.26 1.20
CA ASP A 317 18.42 14.55 -0.19
C ASP A 317 19.45 15.68 -0.35
N ARG A 318 19.77 16.02 -1.61
CA ARG A 318 20.72 17.10 -1.92
C ARG A 318 20.28 18.48 -1.43
N GLN A 319 19.00 18.66 -1.13
CA GLN A 319 18.42 19.89 -0.61
C GLN A 319 18.39 19.89 0.93
N GLY A 320 18.92 18.83 1.57
CA GLY A 320 18.89 18.66 3.01
C GLY A 320 17.53 18.27 3.55
N MET A 321 16.64 17.73 2.70
CA MET A 321 15.28 17.36 3.07
C MET A 321 15.13 15.84 3.17
N ALA A 322 14.32 15.39 4.13
CA ALA A 322 13.89 14.00 4.28
C ALA A 322 12.37 13.96 4.49
N PRO A 323 11.68 12.87 4.15
CA PRO A 323 10.25 12.72 4.41
C PRO A 323 9.91 12.96 5.87
N CYS A 324 8.90 13.81 6.12
CA CYS A 324 8.52 14.29 7.46
C CYS A 324 9.71 14.78 8.32
N GLN A 325 10.82 15.17 7.69
CA GLN A 325 12.09 15.57 8.31
C GLN A 325 12.74 14.51 9.20
N ARG A 326 12.42 13.24 8.92
CA ARG A 326 13.02 12.08 9.58
C ARG A 326 14.24 11.63 8.79
N GLY A 327 15.38 12.17 9.19
CA GLY A 327 16.66 11.97 8.51
C GLY A 327 17.50 10.89 9.16
N LEU A 328 18.38 10.26 8.38
CA LEU A 328 19.50 9.48 8.92
C LEU A 328 20.83 9.92 8.33
N VAL A 329 21.88 9.79 9.13
CA VAL A 329 23.29 10.09 8.79
C VAL A 329 24.16 8.98 9.37
N VAL A 330 25.27 8.65 8.69
CA VAL A 330 26.30 7.78 9.25
C VAL A 330 27.53 8.65 9.58
N GLU A 331 27.95 8.64 10.83
CA GLU A 331 29.13 9.36 11.32
C GLU A 331 30.09 8.36 11.97
N GLY A 332 31.24 8.10 11.33
CA GLY A 332 32.20 7.11 11.81
C GLY A 332 31.56 5.71 11.90
N ASP A 333 31.56 5.14 13.11
CA ASP A 333 30.99 3.84 13.44
C ASP A 333 29.57 3.94 14.02
N ARG A 334 28.83 5.01 13.71
CA ARG A 334 27.48 5.25 14.27
C ARG A 334 26.46 5.61 13.21
N LEU A 335 25.27 5.06 13.38
CA LEU A 335 24.05 5.51 12.70
C LEU A 335 23.36 6.55 13.58
N LEU A 336 23.13 7.74 13.03
CA LEU A 336 22.38 8.80 13.69
C LEU A 336 21.00 8.94 13.05
N LEU A 337 19.95 8.78 13.85
CA LEU A 337 18.57 9.06 13.46
C LEU A 337 18.17 10.43 14.00
N ILE A 338 17.66 11.29 13.11
CA ILE A 338 17.31 12.67 13.39
C ILE A 338 15.81 12.84 13.15
N ASP A 339 15.10 13.26 14.18
CA ASP A 339 13.69 13.67 14.12
C ASP A 339 13.54 14.99 14.86
N ARG A 340 13.40 16.09 14.11
CA ARG A 340 13.31 17.45 14.64
C ARG A 340 14.53 17.77 15.54
N ALA A 341 14.32 18.06 16.82
CA ALA A 341 15.39 18.30 17.79
C ALA A 341 15.97 17.00 18.38
N SER A 342 15.29 15.86 18.20
CA SER A 342 15.71 14.57 18.72
C SER A 342 16.82 13.96 17.86
N ARG A 343 17.82 13.40 18.53
CA ARG A 343 18.92 12.66 17.89
C ARG A 343 19.12 11.35 18.66
N LYS A 344 18.97 10.22 17.98
CA LYS A 344 19.29 8.89 18.51
C LYS A 344 20.52 8.35 17.79
N ALA A 345 21.50 7.88 18.55
CA ALA A 345 22.73 7.31 18.02
C ALA A 345 22.78 5.82 18.31
N PHE A 346 23.05 5.03 17.28
CA PHE A 346 23.18 3.58 17.38
C PHE A 346 24.58 3.17 16.92
N PRO A 347 25.27 2.28 17.66
CA PRO A 347 26.54 1.73 17.21
C PRO A 347 26.34 0.93 15.93
N TRP A 348 27.20 1.14 14.94
CA TRP A 348 27.17 0.39 13.69
C TRP A 348 27.85 -0.98 13.88
N PRO A 349 27.13 -2.10 13.73
CA PRO A 349 27.74 -3.41 13.86
C PRO A 349 28.70 -3.65 12.68
N SER A 350 29.97 -3.95 12.95
CA SER A 350 30.97 -4.23 11.91
C SER A 350 30.56 -5.35 10.95
N ARG A 351 29.76 -6.32 11.43
CA ARG A 351 29.20 -7.42 10.64
C ARG A 351 28.18 -6.96 9.58
N TRP A 352 27.65 -5.74 9.66
CA TRP A 352 26.75 -5.18 8.65
C TRP A 352 27.52 -4.59 7.45
N GLY A 353 28.85 -4.65 7.50
CA GLY A 353 29.75 -4.17 6.45
C GLY A 353 30.02 -2.67 6.55
N ASP A 354 30.97 -2.20 5.75
CA ASP A 354 31.34 -0.78 5.72
C ASP A 354 30.29 0.02 4.93
N VAL A 355 29.82 1.11 5.54
CA VAL A 355 28.88 2.04 4.93
C VAL A 355 29.44 3.45 4.89
N THR A 356 29.19 4.13 3.78
CA THR A 356 29.38 5.57 3.60
C THR A 356 28.03 6.25 3.72
N GLY A 357 27.84 7.08 4.75
CA GLY A 357 26.66 7.92 4.87
C GLY A 357 26.81 9.22 4.07
N PRO A 358 25.69 9.81 3.61
CA PRO A 358 25.73 11.20 3.19
C PRO A 358 26.15 12.07 4.38
N SER A 359 26.95 13.11 4.11
CA SER A 359 27.33 14.09 5.13
C SER A 359 26.09 14.77 5.71
N MET A 360 26.16 15.16 6.99
CA MET A 360 25.10 15.96 7.61
C MET A 360 24.84 17.21 6.75
N PRO A 361 23.59 17.49 6.34
CA PRO A 361 23.29 18.74 5.68
C PRO A 361 23.57 19.92 6.63
N PRO A 362 23.99 21.09 6.13
CA PRO A 362 24.04 22.30 6.94
C PRO A 362 22.65 22.52 7.56
N SER A 363 22.60 22.96 8.81
CA SER A 363 21.34 23.09 9.56
C SER A 363 20.35 24.00 8.81
N VAL A 364 19.32 23.41 8.19
CA VAL A 364 18.15 24.14 7.69
C VAL A 364 17.05 23.92 8.71
N GLN A 365 16.68 24.97 9.44
CA GLN A 365 15.53 24.88 10.33
C GLN A 365 14.24 24.79 9.50
N PRO A 366 13.38 23.80 9.77
CA PRO A 366 12.02 23.78 9.24
C PRO A 366 11.21 24.97 9.75
N GLN A 367 10.36 25.56 8.92
CA GLN A 367 9.36 26.53 9.40
C GLN A 367 8.13 25.85 10.04
N SER A 368 7.74 24.64 9.63
CA SER A 368 6.60 23.90 10.20
C SER A 368 6.74 22.38 9.99
N ASP A 369 6.47 21.61 11.03
CA ASP A 369 6.49 20.13 11.01
C ASP A 369 5.07 19.55 10.80
N TRP A 370 4.96 18.25 10.57
CA TRP A 370 3.65 17.60 10.38
C TRP A 370 2.78 17.61 11.65
N THR A 371 3.38 17.83 12.82
CA THR A 371 2.69 17.87 14.11
C THR A 371 2.02 19.22 14.38
N SER A 372 2.40 20.27 13.66
CA SER A 372 1.92 21.63 13.86
C SER A 372 0.40 21.77 13.71
N VAL A 373 -0.23 20.86 12.95
CA VAL A 373 -1.69 20.87 12.74
C VAL A 373 -2.48 20.44 13.98
N PHE A 374 -1.87 19.80 14.98
CA PHE A 374 -2.60 19.27 16.14
C PHE A 374 -2.74 20.24 17.32
N SER A 375 -2.58 21.55 17.11
CA SER A 375 -2.74 22.59 18.14
C SER A 375 -2.05 22.27 19.48
N GLY A 376 -0.86 21.67 19.42
CA GLY A 376 0.01 21.45 20.58
C GLY A 376 0.09 20.02 21.13
N THR A 377 -0.88 19.14 20.88
CA THR A 377 -0.79 17.74 21.34
C THR A 377 -1.03 16.76 20.20
N VAL A 378 0.05 16.10 19.76
CA VAL A 378 -0.03 15.01 18.80
C VAL A 378 -0.88 13.87 19.37
N PRO A 379 -1.76 13.22 18.57
CA PRO A 379 -2.56 12.11 19.05
C PRO A 379 -1.65 11.00 19.59
N ARG A 380 -1.98 10.41 20.76
CA ARG A 380 -1.24 9.26 21.29
C ARG A 380 -1.67 8.01 20.53
N VAL A 381 -0.71 7.30 19.98
CA VAL A 381 -0.91 6.05 19.23
C VAL A 381 0.22 5.09 19.59
N SER A 382 -0.07 3.81 19.66
CA SER A 382 0.97 2.80 19.75
C SER A 382 1.74 2.69 18.42
N PRO A 383 3.00 2.22 18.42
CA PRO A 383 3.74 1.95 17.19
C PRO A 383 2.99 1.00 16.24
N GLU A 384 2.35 -0.04 16.79
CA GLU A 384 1.55 -0.99 16.00
C GLU A 384 0.38 -0.30 15.29
N GLU A 385 -0.36 0.58 15.99
CA GLU A 385 -1.43 1.36 15.36
C GLU A 385 -0.89 2.34 14.31
N ALA A 386 0.25 2.99 14.58
CA ALA A 386 0.86 3.96 13.66
C ALA A 386 1.31 3.30 12.35
N PHE A 387 2.05 2.19 12.42
CA PHE A 387 2.43 1.41 11.25
C PHE A 387 1.23 0.71 10.60
N GLY A 388 0.28 0.26 11.43
CA GLY A 388 -0.91 -0.50 11.04
C GLY A 388 -2.07 0.32 10.49
N ALA A 389 -1.99 1.65 10.47
CA ALA A 389 -3.03 2.55 9.96
C ALA A 389 -3.14 2.51 8.41
N VAL A 390 -3.50 1.35 7.86
CA VAL A 390 -3.78 1.07 6.44
C VAL A 390 -5.20 0.56 6.27
N LEU A 391 -5.69 0.56 5.04
CA LEU A 391 -7.05 0.12 4.75
C LEU A 391 -7.07 -1.35 4.37
N PHE A 392 -7.79 -2.18 5.12
CA PHE A 392 -7.99 -3.58 4.75
C PHE A 392 -9.34 -3.77 4.07
N TYR A 393 -9.41 -4.71 3.14
CA TYR A 393 -10.61 -5.02 2.37
C TYR A 393 -10.91 -6.52 2.46
N PRO A 394 -12.16 -6.93 2.71
CA PRO A 394 -12.51 -8.35 2.64
C PRO A 394 -12.41 -8.87 1.20
N ASP A 395 -11.81 -10.04 1.00
CA ASP A 395 -11.79 -10.75 -0.29
C ASP A 395 -12.99 -11.71 -0.46
N ASP A 396 -13.91 -11.70 0.50
CA ASP A 396 -15.13 -12.51 0.54
C ASP A 396 -16.40 -11.64 0.51
N GLN A 397 -17.52 -12.13 1.07
CA GLN A 397 -18.81 -11.43 1.08
C GLN A 397 -19.01 -10.50 2.29
N GLN A 398 -17.99 -10.31 3.12
CA GLN A 398 -18.09 -9.44 4.29
C GLN A 398 -18.24 -7.96 3.90
N GLU A 399 -18.74 -7.19 4.86
CA GLU A 399 -18.89 -5.74 4.75
C GLU A 399 -17.52 -5.07 4.80
N ILE A 400 -17.25 -4.16 3.86
CA ILE A 400 -16.08 -3.29 3.87
C ILE A 400 -16.21 -2.34 5.07
N GLY A 401 -15.14 -2.25 5.86
CA GLY A 401 -15.08 -1.38 7.03
C GLY A 401 -15.29 0.10 6.71
N GLU A 402 -15.65 0.87 7.73
CA GLU A 402 -15.96 2.29 7.62
C GLU A 402 -14.83 3.09 6.99
N LEU A 403 -13.63 3.05 7.57
CA LEU A 403 -12.44 3.74 7.07
C LEU A 403 -12.12 3.30 5.64
N ALA A 404 -12.19 2.01 5.34
CA ALA A 404 -11.91 1.47 4.01
C ALA A 404 -12.91 1.96 2.95
N THR A 405 -14.11 2.42 3.35
CA THR A 405 -15.14 2.97 2.46
C THR A 405 -14.90 4.43 2.09
N GLN A 406 -14.24 5.22 2.95
CA GLN A 406 -14.13 6.67 2.78
C GLN A 406 -13.39 7.10 1.50
N PRO A 407 -12.27 6.45 1.09
CA PRO A 407 -11.59 6.84 -0.15
C PRO A 407 -12.47 6.71 -1.39
N PHE A 408 -13.38 5.73 -1.45
CA PHE A 408 -14.30 5.63 -2.59
C PHE A 408 -15.12 6.90 -2.77
N VAL A 409 -15.54 7.51 -1.66
CA VAL A 409 -16.29 8.76 -1.70
C VAL A 409 -15.38 9.95 -1.98
N ALA A 410 -14.25 10.05 -1.26
CA ALA A 410 -13.37 11.21 -1.38
C ALA A 410 -12.77 11.33 -2.79
N ASP A 411 -12.29 10.22 -3.37
CA ASP A 411 -11.74 10.19 -4.72
C ASP A 411 -12.82 10.50 -5.75
N TYR A 412 -14.06 10.01 -5.54
CA TYR A 412 -15.18 10.34 -6.42
C TYR A 412 -15.52 11.82 -6.37
N LEU A 413 -15.49 12.44 -5.18
CA LEU A 413 -15.72 13.88 -5.04
C LEU A 413 -14.63 14.69 -5.73
N GLN A 414 -13.38 14.24 -5.68
CA GLN A 414 -12.30 14.85 -6.46
C GLN A 414 -12.58 14.78 -7.97
N ASP A 415 -12.90 13.60 -8.50
CA ASP A 415 -13.26 13.40 -9.91
C ASP A 415 -14.46 14.27 -10.32
N LEU A 416 -15.47 14.38 -9.46
CA LEU A 416 -16.65 15.20 -9.69
C LEU A 416 -16.29 16.68 -9.82
N LEU A 417 -15.39 17.19 -8.96
CA LEU A 417 -14.94 18.58 -9.01
C LEU A 417 -14.07 18.87 -10.25
N GLU A 418 -13.42 17.87 -10.82
CA GLU A 418 -12.73 18.03 -12.11
C GLU A 418 -13.70 18.12 -13.29
N GLN A 419 -14.86 17.47 -13.18
CA GLN A 419 -15.87 17.38 -14.25
C GLN A 419 -16.92 18.50 -14.20
N ASP A 420 -17.39 18.88 -13.01
CA ASP A 420 -18.40 19.93 -12.81
C ASP A 420 -17.74 21.28 -12.45
N ARG A 421 -17.59 22.13 -13.47
CA ARG A 421 -16.98 23.46 -13.33
C ARG A 421 -17.73 24.41 -12.39
N VAL A 422 -19.05 24.29 -12.29
CA VAL A 422 -19.86 25.21 -11.45
C VAL A 422 -19.68 24.85 -9.99
N LEU A 423 -19.76 23.56 -9.68
CA LEU A 423 -19.48 23.06 -8.33
C LEU A 423 -18.02 23.32 -7.94
N ALA A 424 -17.09 23.07 -8.86
CA ALA A 424 -15.66 23.35 -8.67
C ALA A 424 -15.40 24.82 -8.32
N ALA A 425 -16.01 25.77 -9.04
CA ALA A 425 -15.85 27.19 -8.75
C ALA A 425 -16.38 27.56 -7.35
N ARG A 426 -17.50 26.96 -6.93
CA ARG A 426 -18.08 27.19 -5.60
C ARG A 426 -17.17 26.63 -4.49
N VAL A 427 -16.66 25.41 -4.67
CA VAL A 427 -15.68 24.79 -3.75
C VAL A 427 -14.37 25.59 -3.72
N ALA A 428 -13.87 26.02 -4.88
CA ALA A 428 -12.66 26.82 -4.99
C ALA A 428 -12.77 28.15 -4.24
N GLY A 429 -13.97 28.76 -4.24
CA GLY A 429 -14.31 29.98 -3.53
C GLY A 429 -14.36 29.86 -2.00
N ALA A 430 -14.50 28.65 -1.44
CA ALA A 430 -14.51 28.46 0.02
C ALA A 430 -13.14 28.79 0.64
N GLY A 431 -13.12 29.68 1.62
CA GLY A 431 -11.95 30.04 2.43
C GLY A 431 -11.89 29.33 3.78
N ARG A 432 -13.02 28.83 4.30
CA ARG A 432 -13.11 28.04 5.54
C ARG A 432 -13.78 26.70 5.27
N VAL A 433 -13.08 25.62 5.60
CA VAL A 433 -13.50 24.24 5.31
C VAL A 433 -13.54 23.42 6.58
N LEU A 434 -14.62 22.66 6.78
CA LEU A 434 -14.77 21.68 7.85
C LEU A 434 -14.69 20.26 7.29
N ILE A 435 -13.91 19.38 7.92
CA ILE A 435 -13.85 17.96 7.60
C ILE A 435 -14.13 17.18 8.89
N THR A 436 -15.20 16.38 8.93
CA THR A 436 -15.58 15.60 10.11
C THR A 436 -15.61 14.11 9.76
N GLY A 437 -14.83 13.30 10.47
CA GLY A 437 -14.89 11.83 10.42
C GLY A 437 -14.35 11.18 9.14
N PHE A 438 -13.76 11.95 8.22
CA PHE A 438 -13.12 11.44 6.99
C PHE A 438 -11.68 10.97 7.22
N ASP A 439 -11.41 10.31 8.34
CA ASP A 439 -10.06 10.13 8.91
C ASP A 439 -9.07 9.44 7.97
N SER A 440 -9.53 8.56 7.08
CA SER A 440 -8.66 7.87 6.11
C SER A 440 -8.51 8.58 4.77
N ALA A 441 -9.22 9.69 4.56
CA ALA A 441 -9.26 10.44 3.30
C ALA A 441 -9.16 11.97 3.47
N ILE A 442 -8.67 12.45 4.63
CA ILE A 442 -8.53 13.88 4.95
C ILE A 442 -7.79 14.62 3.84
N VAL A 443 -6.65 14.10 3.38
CA VAL A 443 -5.81 14.75 2.37
C VAL A 443 -6.57 14.95 1.05
N THR A 444 -7.37 13.98 0.61
CA THR A 444 -8.18 14.08 -0.62
C THR A 444 -9.24 15.18 -0.51
N CYS A 445 -9.73 15.48 0.69
CA CYS A 445 -10.66 16.58 0.94
C CYS A 445 -9.99 17.97 1.02
N ILE A 446 -8.65 18.04 1.01
CA ILE A 446 -7.89 19.29 1.07
C ILE A 446 -7.54 19.72 -0.37
N GLY A 447 -8.06 20.87 -0.80
CA GLY A 447 -7.67 21.45 -2.07
C GLY A 447 -6.25 22.02 -2.05
N HIS A 448 -5.54 21.81 -3.16
CA HIS A 448 -4.13 22.20 -3.34
C HIS A 448 -3.94 23.44 -4.25
N ASP A 449 -5.01 24.17 -4.55
CA ASP A 449 -5.00 25.33 -5.45
C ASP A 449 -4.57 26.63 -4.75
N ARG A 450 -5.00 26.84 -3.49
CA ARG A 450 -4.69 28.03 -2.69
C ARG A 450 -4.76 27.73 -1.18
N PRO A 451 -4.16 28.55 -0.31
CA PRO A 451 -4.34 28.39 1.13
C PRO A 451 -5.80 28.65 1.55
N ARG A 452 -6.32 27.80 2.44
CA ARG A 452 -7.64 27.91 3.09
C ARG A 452 -7.50 27.54 4.56
N ALA A 453 -8.42 28.02 5.38
CA ALA A 453 -8.53 27.59 6.78
C ALA A 453 -9.27 26.26 6.86
N TYR A 454 -8.59 25.19 7.28
CA TYR A 454 -9.19 23.86 7.48
C TYR A 454 -9.33 23.54 8.96
N THR A 455 -10.50 23.08 9.34
CA THR A 455 -10.74 22.42 10.63
C THR A 455 -11.07 20.95 10.36
N VAL A 456 -10.26 20.04 10.88
CA VAL A 456 -10.47 18.60 10.79
C VAL A 456 -10.84 18.08 12.18
N VAL A 457 -11.95 17.37 12.26
CA VAL A 457 -12.40 16.67 13.46
C VAL A 457 -12.30 15.16 13.20
N TYR A 458 -11.37 14.49 13.87
CA TYR A 458 -11.07 13.08 13.66
C TYR A 458 -11.52 12.18 14.81
N GLU A 459 -11.84 10.93 14.52
CA GLU A 459 -12.21 9.89 15.49
C GLU A 459 -11.10 8.84 15.66
N HIS A 460 -10.27 8.65 14.62
CA HIS A 460 -9.20 7.65 14.56
C HIS A 460 -7.80 8.31 14.56
N PRO A 461 -7.15 8.42 15.74
CA PRO A 461 -5.83 9.06 15.92
C PRO A 461 -4.74 8.63 14.94
N ALA A 462 -4.57 7.33 14.71
CA ALA A 462 -3.50 6.80 13.86
C ALA A 462 -3.67 7.17 12.38
N PHE A 463 -4.92 7.19 11.90
CA PHE A 463 -5.23 7.67 10.55
C PHE A 463 -5.03 9.18 10.44
N ALA A 464 -5.44 9.96 11.45
CA ALA A 464 -5.19 11.40 11.47
C ALA A 464 -3.69 11.74 11.42
N GLN A 465 -2.85 11.03 12.19
CA GLN A 465 -1.39 11.16 12.11
C GLN A 465 -0.88 10.85 10.71
N ARG A 466 -1.27 9.71 10.12
CA ARG A 466 -0.85 9.31 8.77
C ARG A 466 -1.25 10.34 7.71
N GLN A 467 -2.47 10.89 7.79
CA GLN A 467 -2.93 11.94 6.88
C GLN A 467 -2.14 13.24 7.05
N ALA A 468 -1.81 13.65 8.27
CA ALA A 468 -0.96 14.82 8.53
C ALA A 468 0.46 14.64 7.94
N GLN A 469 1.03 13.44 8.07
CA GLN A 469 2.33 13.10 7.49
C GLN A 469 2.29 13.09 5.95
N MET A 470 1.24 12.53 5.35
CA MET A 470 1.02 12.56 3.90
C MET A 470 0.90 14.01 3.39
N LEU A 471 0.10 14.82 4.07
CA LEU A 471 -0.09 16.24 3.77
C LEU A 471 1.23 17.02 3.82
N TRP A 472 2.02 16.81 4.88
CA TRP A 472 3.33 17.44 5.02
C TRP A 472 4.24 17.09 3.85
N ASN A 473 4.32 15.82 3.46
CA ASN A 473 5.17 15.38 2.33
C ASN A 473 4.71 16.00 1.00
N LEU A 474 3.40 16.11 0.77
CA LEU A 474 2.85 16.77 -0.42
C LEU A 474 3.22 18.25 -0.46
N LEU A 475 3.01 18.97 0.64
CA LEU A 475 3.30 20.40 0.74
C LEU A 475 4.81 20.69 0.70
N ALA A 476 5.65 19.84 1.29
CA ALA A 476 7.10 19.94 1.23
C ALA A 476 7.59 19.84 -0.23
N ARG A 477 7.11 18.85 -0.98
CA ARG A 477 7.45 18.69 -2.42
C ARG A 477 6.98 19.86 -3.26
N ALA A 478 5.84 20.45 -2.91
CA ALA A 478 5.27 21.62 -3.58
C ALA A 478 5.86 22.96 -3.11
N GLN A 479 6.78 22.96 -2.12
CA GLN A 479 7.33 24.16 -1.47
C GLN A 479 6.25 25.08 -0.86
N ARG A 480 5.26 24.50 -0.17
CA ARG A 480 4.07 25.18 0.39
C ARG A 480 3.82 24.82 1.86
N LEU A 481 4.88 24.62 2.64
CA LEU A 481 4.76 24.22 4.05
C LEU A 481 4.09 25.29 4.93
N ASP A 482 4.14 26.55 4.52
CA ASP A 482 3.43 27.66 5.16
C ASP A 482 1.91 27.42 5.20
N TRP A 483 1.34 26.62 4.30
CA TRP A 483 -0.10 26.34 4.29
C TRP A 483 -0.57 25.55 5.52
N LEU A 484 0.34 24.84 6.20
CA LEU A 484 0.03 24.10 7.43
C LEU A 484 -0.42 25.04 8.57
N THR A 485 -0.03 26.32 8.57
CA THR A 485 -0.44 27.28 9.61
C THR A 485 -1.93 27.63 9.54
N HIS A 486 -2.62 27.23 8.47
CA HIS A 486 -4.05 27.43 8.28
C HIS A 486 -4.87 26.15 8.57
N MET A 487 -4.26 25.14 9.18
CA MET A 487 -4.87 23.83 9.35
C MET A 487 -4.86 23.42 10.83
N THR A 488 -6.01 22.99 11.31
CA THR A 488 -6.17 22.47 12.67
C THR A 488 -6.84 21.10 12.61
N MET A 489 -6.21 20.10 13.21
CA MET A 489 -6.74 18.76 13.42
C MET A 489 -6.97 18.55 14.90
N ARG A 490 -8.19 18.15 15.29
CA ARG A 490 -8.55 17.89 16.68
C ARG A 490 -9.40 16.63 16.81
N PRO A 491 -9.30 15.91 17.93
CA PRO A 491 -10.16 14.75 18.15
C PRO A 491 -11.62 15.19 18.29
N GLN A 492 -12.54 14.28 17.97
CA GLN A 492 -13.95 14.43 18.29
C GLN A 492 -14.10 14.34 19.82
N SER A 493 -14.41 15.47 20.47
CA SER A 493 -14.81 15.51 21.88
C SER A 493 -16.31 15.80 22.00
N GLU A 494 -16.96 15.26 23.03
CA GLU A 494 -18.37 15.55 23.34
C GLU A 494 -18.58 17.03 23.74
N GLU A 495 -17.53 17.70 24.24
CA GLU A 495 -17.54 19.09 24.72
C GLU A 495 -16.74 20.05 23.83
N ALA A 496 -16.82 19.93 22.50
CA ALA A 496 -16.32 21.00 21.64
C ALA A 496 -17.34 22.16 21.60
N GLY A 497 -17.38 22.94 22.67
CA GLY A 497 -17.90 24.31 22.61
C GLY A 497 -16.97 25.15 21.72
N GLU A 498 -17.33 25.33 20.45
CA GLU A 498 -16.72 26.37 19.61
C GLU A 498 -17.82 27.16 18.91
N GLU A 499 -18.19 28.23 19.60
CA GLU A 499 -19.08 29.31 19.16
C GLU A 499 -18.57 29.96 17.86
N GLY A 500 -19.49 30.21 16.91
CA GLY A 500 -19.31 31.27 15.91
C GLY A 500 -18.50 30.99 14.63
N ALA A 501 -18.02 29.77 14.39
CA ALA A 501 -17.28 29.46 13.16
C ALA A 501 -18.22 29.18 11.96
N GLY A 502 -18.44 30.17 11.10
CA GLY A 502 -19.13 29.99 9.82
C GLY A 502 -18.23 29.34 8.77
N TYR A 503 -18.51 28.10 8.39
CA TYR A 503 -17.84 27.37 7.32
C TYR A 503 -18.55 27.56 5.97
N GLN A 504 -17.79 27.52 4.87
CA GLN A 504 -18.29 27.70 3.51
C GLN A 504 -18.32 26.38 2.72
N LEU A 505 -17.56 25.40 3.20
CA LEU A 505 -17.55 24.03 2.70
C LEU A 505 -17.46 23.06 3.88
N ALA A 506 -18.20 21.96 3.82
CA ALA A 506 -18.03 20.87 4.78
C ALA A 506 -18.03 19.49 4.12
N TYR A 507 -17.21 18.58 4.65
CA TYR A 507 -17.25 17.15 4.42
C TYR A 507 -17.65 16.49 5.74
N GLU A 508 -18.77 15.80 5.77
CA GLU A 508 -19.31 15.19 7.00
C GLU A 508 -19.54 13.69 6.79
N TRP A 509 -18.89 12.88 7.61
CA TRP A 509 -19.12 11.44 7.67
C TRP A 509 -20.00 11.09 8.86
N THR A 510 -21.06 10.31 8.62
CA THR A 510 -21.88 9.73 9.68
C THR A 510 -21.30 8.36 10.04
N PRO A 511 -20.89 8.11 11.31
CA PRO A 511 -20.34 6.82 11.70
C PRO A 511 -21.35 5.67 11.51
N PHE A 512 -20.89 4.50 11.09
CA PHE A 512 -21.71 3.30 10.84
C PHE A 512 -22.47 2.88 12.10
N ALA A 513 -21.87 3.07 13.28
CA ALA A 513 -22.50 2.80 14.57
C ALA A 513 -23.75 3.66 14.83
N GLN A 514 -23.88 4.82 14.17
CA GLN A 514 -25.01 5.76 14.36
C GLN A 514 -26.15 5.54 13.36
N TYR A 515 -26.03 4.60 12.40
CA TYR A 515 -27.01 4.46 11.31
C TYR A 515 -28.44 4.14 11.81
N GLY A 516 -28.55 3.45 12.95
CA GLY A 516 -29.82 3.12 13.58
C GLY A 516 -30.39 4.21 14.50
N ASP A 517 -29.62 5.24 14.86
CA ASP A 517 -30.05 6.28 15.80
C ASP A 517 -30.48 7.55 15.05
N LEU A 518 -31.77 7.61 14.72
CA LEU A 518 -32.38 8.76 14.04
C LEU A 518 -32.22 10.07 14.81
N SER A 519 -32.19 10.01 16.14
CA SER A 519 -32.05 11.21 16.99
C SER A 519 -30.61 11.74 16.95
N ALA A 520 -29.61 10.86 16.96
CA ALA A 520 -28.22 11.23 16.75
C ALA A 520 -28.01 11.85 15.37
N ILE A 521 -28.57 11.24 14.31
CA ILE A 521 -28.47 11.77 12.93
C ILE A 521 -29.12 13.16 12.84
N ALA A 522 -30.32 13.34 13.39
CA ALA A 522 -30.98 14.64 13.39
C ALA A 522 -30.16 15.71 14.13
N ARG A 523 -29.63 15.40 15.32
CA ARG A 523 -28.75 16.30 16.09
C ARG A 523 -27.49 16.66 15.31
N ARG A 524 -26.86 15.68 14.64
CA ARG A 524 -25.67 15.89 13.80
C ARG A 524 -25.97 16.84 12.64
N MET A 525 -27.11 16.66 11.94
CA MET A 525 -27.50 17.53 10.83
C MET A 525 -27.84 18.95 11.30
N GLN A 526 -28.51 19.10 12.44
CA GLN A 526 -28.75 20.41 13.07
C GLN A 526 -27.42 21.09 13.45
N GLY A 527 -26.50 20.35 14.07
CA GLY A 527 -25.18 20.85 14.44
C GLY A 527 -24.34 21.24 13.22
N LEU A 528 -24.42 20.49 12.11
CA LEU A 528 -23.79 20.87 10.85
C LEU A 528 -24.40 22.15 10.28
N ALA A 529 -25.74 22.22 10.19
CA ALA A 529 -26.43 23.40 9.65
C ALA A 529 -26.12 24.68 10.44
N GLY A 530 -26.01 24.60 11.77
CA GLY A 530 -25.63 25.72 12.63
C GLY A 530 -24.18 26.22 12.43
N ARG A 531 -23.31 25.39 11.82
CA ARG A 531 -21.91 25.72 11.52
C ARG A 531 -21.71 26.24 10.08
N LEU A 532 -22.70 26.07 9.21
CA LEU A 532 -22.61 26.47 7.80
C LEU A 532 -23.10 27.90 7.58
N THR A 533 -22.37 28.67 6.79
CA THR A 533 -22.80 29.99 6.30
C THR A 533 -23.86 29.86 5.21
N THR A 534 -24.70 30.88 5.02
CA THR A 534 -25.58 30.98 3.85
C THR A 534 -24.76 30.92 2.57
N GLY A 535 -25.18 30.09 1.61
CA GLY A 535 -24.45 29.80 0.37
C GLY A 535 -23.38 28.73 0.50
N ALA A 536 -23.16 28.14 1.68
CA ALA A 536 -22.22 27.03 1.85
C ALA A 536 -22.67 25.74 1.15
N VAL A 537 -21.71 24.90 0.77
CA VAL A 537 -21.92 23.53 0.28
C VAL A 537 -21.49 22.55 1.36
N ALA A 538 -22.19 21.42 1.48
CA ALA A 538 -21.66 20.28 2.21
C ALA A 538 -21.84 18.98 1.44
N PHE A 539 -20.85 18.10 1.55
CA PHE A 539 -20.91 16.70 1.12
C PHE A 539 -21.03 15.83 2.37
N ILE A 540 -22.13 15.07 2.45
CA ILE A 540 -22.46 14.28 3.64
C ILE A 540 -22.57 12.82 3.24
N VAL A 541 -21.95 11.93 4.00
CA VAL A 541 -22.06 10.48 3.80
C VAL A 541 -22.77 9.86 5.00
N GLY A 542 -23.75 9.01 4.72
CA GLY A 542 -24.49 8.34 5.78
C GLY A 542 -25.69 7.54 5.26
N PRO A 543 -26.56 7.06 6.17
CA PRO A 543 -27.75 6.31 5.79
C PRO A 543 -28.82 7.20 5.14
N ALA A 544 -29.83 6.57 4.56
CA ALA A 544 -31.00 7.23 3.95
C ALA A 544 -31.61 8.36 4.80
N SER A 545 -31.67 8.17 6.13
CA SER A 545 -32.25 9.11 7.12
C SER A 545 -31.49 10.43 7.24
N VAL A 546 -30.23 10.52 6.76
CA VAL A 546 -29.50 11.79 6.66
C VAL A 546 -30.25 12.78 5.77
N GLY A 547 -30.91 12.31 4.71
CA GLY A 547 -31.70 13.17 3.84
C GLY A 547 -32.87 13.87 4.57
N ASP A 548 -33.58 13.14 5.44
CA ASP A 548 -34.64 13.71 6.28
C ASP A 548 -34.08 14.66 7.35
N GLY A 549 -32.95 14.29 7.96
CA GLY A 549 -32.23 15.15 8.90
C GLY A 549 -31.79 16.48 8.27
N CYS A 550 -31.27 16.45 7.04
CA CYS A 550 -30.89 17.65 6.29
C CYS A 550 -32.08 18.58 6.05
N ARG A 551 -33.20 18.04 5.57
CA ARG A 551 -34.43 18.83 5.34
C ARG A 551 -34.93 19.47 6.64
N SER A 552 -34.92 18.71 7.74
CA SER A 552 -35.37 19.19 9.06
C SER A 552 -34.44 20.26 9.64
N ALA A 553 -33.16 20.25 9.27
CA ALA A 553 -32.18 21.27 9.65
C ALA A 553 -32.18 22.51 8.72
N GLY A 554 -33.04 22.54 7.70
CA GLY A 554 -33.09 23.62 6.72
C GLY A 554 -31.89 23.62 5.76
N LEU A 555 -31.36 22.44 5.44
CA LEU A 555 -30.36 22.24 4.38
C LEU A 555 -31.09 21.79 3.10
N GLN A 556 -30.82 22.46 2.00
CA GLN A 556 -31.40 22.13 0.70
C GLN A 556 -30.62 20.97 0.07
N LEU A 557 -31.28 19.84 -0.16
CA LEU A 557 -30.72 18.72 -0.92
C LEU A 557 -30.59 19.09 -2.39
N GLN A 558 -29.36 19.00 -2.93
CA GLN A 558 -29.05 19.28 -4.33
C GLN A 558 -28.86 17.99 -5.13
N ALA A 559 -28.19 16.99 -4.55
CA ALA A 559 -28.00 15.68 -5.14
C ALA A 559 -27.92 14.59 -4.07
N MET A 560 -28.26 13.36 -4.44
CA MET A 560 -28.06 12.18 -3.62
C MET A 560 -27.73 10.98 -4.50
N MET A 561 -26.79 10.14 -4.06
CA MET A 561 -26.40 8.96 -4.82
C MET A 561 -25.94 7.82 -3.91
N PRO A 562 -26.26 6.56 -4.24
CA PRO A 562 -25.70 5.41 -3.54
C PRO A 562 -24.18 5.35 -3.71
N VAL A 563 -23.43 5.05 -2.64
CA VAL A 563 -21.97 4.86 -2.78
C VAL A 563 -21.66 3.66 -3.70
N ALA A 564 -22.55 2.67 -3.72
CA ALA A 564 -22.47 1.54 -4.63
C ALA A 564 -22.51 1.91 -6.13
N SER A 565 -22.96 3.12 -6.49
CA SER A 565 -22.96 3.57 -7.89
C SER A 565 -21.75 4.42 -8.28
N LEU A 566 -20.86 4.76 -7.34
CA LEU A 566 -19.68 5.58 -7.64
C LEU A 566 -18.67 4.82 -8.52
N SER A 567 -18.08 5.50 -9.50
CA SER A 567 -17.06 4.94 -10.41
C SER A 567 -15.87 4.34 -9.67
N THR A 568 -15.44 5.00 -8.61
CA THR A 568 -14.35 4.59 -7.71
C THR A 568 -14.64 3.26 -7.02
N PHE A 569 -15.85 3.07 -6.48
CA PHE A 569 -16.24 1.78 -5.91
C PHE A 569 -16.41 0.71 -6.99
N ARG A 570 -16.95 1.06 -8.17
CA ARG A 570 -17.02 0.11 -9.31
C ARG A 570 -15.65 -0.39 -9.75
N MET A 571 -14.64 0.48 -9.72
CA MET A 571 -13.25 0.09 -9.97
C MET A 571 -12.78 -0.90 -8.92
N HIS A 572 -13.02 -0.64 -7.62
CA HIS A 572 -12.72 -1.59 -6.55
C HIS A 572 -13.41 -2.95 -6.74
N GLN A 573 -14.69 -2.96 -7.12
CA GLN A 573 -15.44 -4.20 -7.38
C GLN A 573 -14.86 -5.03 -8.54
N SER A 574 -14.10 -4.43 -9.46
CA SER A 574 -13.40 -5.20 -10.50
C SER A 574 -12.23 -6.03 -9.92
N VAL A 575 -11.69 -5.61 -8.78
CA VAL A 575 -10.63 -6.29 -8.04
C VAL A 575 -11.25 -7.27 -7.04
N LEU A 576 -12.16 -6.80 -6.19
CA LEU A 576 -12.84 -7.57 -5.15
C LEU A 576 -14.35 -7.61 -5.40
N PRO A 577 -14.84 -8.48 -6.28
CA PRO A 577 -16.24 -8.46 -6.72
C PRO A 577 -17.25 -8.92 -5.66
N ARG A 578 -16.77 -9.57 -4.59
CA ARG A 578 -17.62 -10.14 -3.53
C ARG A 578 -17.81 -9.20 -2.34
N ALA A 579 -16.89 -8.25 -2.15
CA ALA A 579 -16.92 -7.33 -1.02
C ALA A 579 -18.18 -6.45 -1.05
N GLN A 580 -18.81 -6.26 0.11
CA GLN A 580 -20.08 -5.53 0.21
C GLN A 580 -19.88 -4.18 0.91
N LEU A 581 -20.55 -3.13 0.43
CA LEU A 581 -20.63 -1.88 1.18
C LEU A 581 -21.64 -1.99 2.32
N LYS A 582 -21.54 -1.05 3.28
CA LYS A 582 -22.58 -0.82 4.28
C LYS A 582 -23.95 -0.66 3.59
N PRO A 583 -24.97 -1.46 3.93
CA PRO A 583 -26.27 -1.33 3.30
C PRO A 583 -26.86 0.07 3.49
N GLY A 584 -27.36 0.66 2.39
CA GLY A 584 -28.03 1.96 2.42
C GLY A 584 -27.10 3.17 2.62
N ILE A 585 -25.78 3.02 2.48
CA ILE A 585 -24.85 4.15 2.48
C ILE A 585 -25.05 5.03 1.24
N MET A 586 -25.21 6.33 1.48
CA MET A 586 -25.50 7.34 0.48
C MET A 586 -24.53 8.52 0.61
N LEU A 587 -24.20 9.14 -0.52
CA LEU A 587 -23.54 10.43 -0.61
C LEU A 587 -24.60 11.50 -0.93
N TYR A 588 -24.61 12.58 -0.15
CA TYR A 588 -25.49 13.73 -0.31
C TYR A 588 -24.69 14.99 -0.61
N GLN A 589 -25.17 15.79 -1.55
CA GLN A 589 -24.74 17.16 -1.74
C GLN A 589 -25.86 18.08 -1.26
N VAL A 590 -25.55 18.96 -0.32
CA VAL A 590 -26.50 19.92 0.24
C VAL A 590 -25.96 21.35 0.16
N ALA A 591 -26.88 22.31 0.18
CA ALA A 591 -26.58 23.73 0.29
C ALA A 591 -27.31 24.34 1.49
N ARG A 592 -26.65 25.28 2.16
CA ARG A 592 -27.31 26.17 3.13
C ARG A 592 -27.88 27.37 2.37
N THR A 593 -29.20 27.52 2.38
CA THR A 593 -29.91 28.65 1.74
C THR A 593 -30.21 29.76 2.71
#